data_AF-A0A8K1LL21-F1
#
_entry.id   AF-A0A8K1LL21-F1
#
_cell.length_a   1.000
_cell.length_b   1.000
_cell.length_c   1.000
_cell.angle_alpha   90.00
_cell.angle_beta   90.00
_cell.angle_gamma   90.00
#
_symmetry.space_group_name_H-M   'P 1'
#
loop_
_entity.id
_entity.type
_entity.pdbx_description
1 polymer ?
#
loop_
_entity_poly.entity_id
_entity_poly.type
_entity_poly.pdbx_seq_one_letter_code
_entity_poly.pdbx_strand_id
1 'polypeptide(L)'
;MDNLSYKQLENVSRSPVLVLADDFNLSDICWELNTAEKRQSRTFLECMDDNFLLQMMSEPARGGTMLDLLYANRDRLVGDVVVGGRLEHGEIIEFSIFGEIRRKINKNLQWIPEGRLWPI
;
A
#
# COMPACT_ATOMS: atom_id res chain seq x y z
N MET A 1 -1.98 -15.65 9.35
CA MET A 1 -2.57 -15.52 8.00
C MET A 1 -2.87 -16.87 7.41
N ASP A 2 -4.04 -17.02 6.81
CA ASP A 2 -4.51 -18.19 6.07
C ASP A 2 -4.38 -17.98 4.56
N ASN A 3 -4.48 -19.05 3.75
CA ASN A 3 -4.38 -18.94 2.27
C ASN A 3 -5.42 -17.98 1.64
N LEU A 4 -6.50 -17.67 2.37
CA LEU A 4 -7.57 -16.78 1.92
C LEU A 4 -7.15 -15.31 1.98
N SER A 5 -6.36 -14.90 2.99
CA SER A 5 -5.85 -13.53 3.13
C SER A 5 -4.87 -13.15 2.01
N TYR A 6 -4.03 -14.08 1.54
CA TYR A 6 -3.11 -13.83 0.40
C TYR A 6 -3.83 -13.54 -0.91
N LYS A 7 -4.87 -14.30 -1.24
CA LYS A 7 -5.64 -14.07 -2.47
C LYS A 7 -6.36 -12.72 -2.45
N GLN A 8 -6.82 -12.29 -1.28
CA GLN A 8 -7.40 -10.96 -1.13
C GLN A 8 -6.34 -9.89 -1.32
N LEU A 9 -5.15 -10.06 -0.74
CA LEU A 9 -4.03 -9.14 -0.91
C LEU A 9 -3.62 -9.00 -2.38
N GLU A 10 -3.48 -10.11 -3.10
CA GLU A 10 -3.16 -10.15 -4.54
C GLU A 10 -4.26 -9.51 -5.40
N ASN A 11 -5.52 -9.58 -4.96
CA ASN A 11 -6.61 -8.93 -5.68
C ASN A 11 -6.59 -7.41 -5.46
N VAL A 12 -6.37 -6.94 -4.22
CA VAL A 12 -6.35 -5.50 -3.92
C VAL A 12 -5.09 -4.83 -4.45
N SER A 13 -3.96 -5.53 -4.53
CA SER A 13 -2.69 -5.01 -5.07
C SER A 13 -2.78 -4.57 -6.52
N ARG A 14 -3.70 -5.16 -7.30
CA ARG A 14 -3.99 -4.75 -8.69
C ARG A 14 -4.60 -3.36 -8.80
N SER A 15 -4.98 -2.74 -7.68
CA SER A 15 -5.49 -1.37 -7.66
C SER A 15 -4.38 -0.40 -8.10
N PRO A 16 -4.71 0.65 -8.89
CA PRO A 16 -3.72 1.62 -9.35
C PRO A 16 -3.09 2.43 -8.21
N VAL A 17 -3.79 2.53 -7.08
CA VAL A 17 -3.39 3.17 -5.83
C VAL A 17 -3.87 2.27 -4.70
N LEU A 18 -2.94 1.77 -3.88
CA LEU A 18 -3.24 0.97 -2.70
C LEU A 18 -2.39 1.47 -1.53
N VAL A 19 -3.06 1.70 -0.41
CA VAL A 19 -2.46 1.89 0.91
C VAL A 19 -3.08 0.85 1.82
N LEU A 20 -2.23 0.11 2.54
CA LEU A 20 -2.66 -0.93 3.46
C LEU A 20 -2.11 -0.60 4.85
N ALA A 21 -3.00 -0.56 5.83
CA ALA A 21 -2.69 -0.34 7.24
C ALA A 21 -3.31 -1.49 8.03
N ASP A 22 -2.49 -2.27 8.72
CA ASP A 22 -2.96 -3.41 9.51
C ASP A 22 -2.00 -3.71 10.67
N ASP A 23 -2.51 -4.42 11.68
CA ASP A 23 -1.83 -4.67 12.95
C ASP A 23 -0.95 -5.94 12.93
N PHE A 24 -0.45 -6.35 11.75
CA PHE A 24 0.03 -7.70 11.43
C PHE A 24 0.77 -8.37 12.59
N ASN A 25 0.03 -9.12 13.41
CA ASN A 25 0.53 -9.72 14.66
C ASN A 25 1.33 -11.01 14.35
N LEU A 26 2.35 -10.86 13.53
CA LEU A 26 3.23 -11.92 13.04
C LEU A 26 4.57 -11.82 13.79
N SER A 27 4.56 -12.31 15.02
CA SER A 27 5.74 -12.30 15.91
C SER A 27 6.97 -13.05 15.38
N ASP A 28 6.79 -13.91 14.36
CA ASP A 28 7.88 -14.61 13.70
C ASP A 28 8.47 -13.87 12.48
N ILE A 29 8.03 -12.62 12.25
CA ILE A 29 8.62 -11.70 11.27
C ILE A 29 9.50 -10.68 11.99
N CYS A 30 10.75 -10.60 11.55
CA CYS A 30 11.62 -9.46 11.84
C CYS A 30 11.40 -8.40 10.75
N TRP A 31 10.54 -7.42 11.06
CA TRP A 31 10.16 -6.35 10.13
C TRP A 31 11.33 -5.44 9.76
N GLU A 32 12.27 -5.20 10.68
CA GLU A 32 13.48 -4.39 10.43
C GLU A 32 14.36 -4.98 9.32
N LEU A 33 14.47 -6.31 9.29
CA LEU A 33 15.30 -7.03 8.33
C LEU A 33 14.49 -7.61 7.17
N ASN A 34 13.17 -7.43 7.17
CA ASN A 34 12.24 -8.07 6.25
C ASN A 34 12.50 -9.60 6.14
N THR A 35 12.66 -10.28 7.28
CA THR A 35 12.90 -11.73 7.34
C THR A 35 11.88 -12.43 8.22
N ALA A 36 11.60 -13.71 7.95
CA ALA A 36 10.65 -14.48 8.73
C ALA A 36 11.09 -15.92 9.00
N GLU A 37 10.80 -16.42 10.20
CA GLU A 37 11.17 -17.78 10.63
C GLU A 37 10.24 -18.85 10.04
N LYS A 38 8.92 -18.58 10.02
CA LYS A 38 7.95 -19.53 9.49
C LYS A 38 7.80 -19.39 7.98
N ARG A 39 7.51 -20.52 7.34
CA ARG A 39 7.28 -20.58 5.90
C ARG A 39 6.11 -19.69 5.45
N GLN A 40 5.01 -19.67 6.19
CA GLN A 40 3.85 -18.83 5.85
C GLN A 40 4.22 -17.35 5.84
N SER A 41 4.90 -16.89 6.89
CA SER A 41 5.33 -15.50 7.01
C SER A 41 6.36 -15.12 5.94
N ARG A 42 7.25 -16.03 5.52
CA ARG A 42 8.11 -15.80 4.34
C ARG A 42 7.29 -15.61 3.07
N THR A 43 6.29 -16.45 2.82
CA THR A 43 5.38 -16.29 1.68
C THR A 43 4.59 -14.99 1.74
N PHE A 44 4.32 -14.46 2.94
CA PHE A 44 3.73 -13.13 3.12
C PHE A 44 4.68 -12.01 2.72
N LEU A 45 5.93 -12.07 3.16
CA LEU A 45 6.95 -11.11 2.74
C LEU A 45 7.17 -11.15 1.22
N GLU A 46 7.27 -12.35 0.64
CA GLU A 46 7.37 -12.56 -0.82
C GLU A 46 6.16 -11.95 -1.54
N CYS A 47 4.94 -12.19 -1.04
CA CYS A 47 3.73 -11.63 -1.64
C CYS A 47 3.70 -10.11 -1.56
N MET A 48 4.17 -9.49 -0.48
CA MET A 48 4.26 -8.03 -0.39
C MET A 48 5.27 -7.47 -1.39
N ASP A 49 6.44 -8.10 -1.50
CA ASP A 49 7.50 -7.70 -2.43
C ASP A 49 7.05 -7.82 -3.89
N ASP A 50 6.43 -8.94 -4.27
CA ASP A 50 5.85 -9.18 -5.60
C ASP A 50 4.79 -8.14 -5.98
N ASN A 51 4.10 -7.58 -4.98
CA ASN A 51 3.05 -6.59 -5.16
C ASN A 51 3.55 -5.14 -5.04
N PHE A 52 4.86 -4.91 -5.01
CA PHE A 52 5.50 -3.59 -4.82
C PHE A 52 5.01 -2.85 -3.56
N LEU A 53 4.60 -3.60 -2.53
CA LEU A 53 4.16 -3.03 -1.26
C LEU A 53 5.40 -2.65 -0.45
N LEU A 54 5.66 -1.34 -0.40
CA LEU A 54 6.79 -0.79 0.34
C LEU A 54 6.36 -0.42 1.75
N GLN A 55 7.17 -0.84 2.72
CA GLN A 55 6.98 -0.50 4.12
C GLN A 55 7.30 0.99 4.34
N MET A 56 6.33 1.74 4.86
CA MET A 56 6.43 3.19 5.06
C MET A 56 6.78 3.59 6.49
N MET A 57 6.66 2.66 7.44
CA MET A 57 7.04 2.87 8.84
C MET A 57 8.39 2.20 9.09
N SER A 58 9.36 2.92 9.67
CA SER A 58 10.66 2.35 10.05
C SER A 58 10.87 2.20 11.55
N GLU A 59 10.08 2.89 12.38
CA GLU A 59 10.23 2.84 13.83
C GLU A 59 9.29 1.79 14.44
N PRO A 60 9.80 0.85 15.24
CA PRO A 60 8.97 0.02 16.10
C PRO A 60 8.26 0.90 17.13
N ALA A 61 7.00 0.58 17.43
CA ALA A 61 6.35 1.08 18.64
C ALA A 61 7.26 0.79 19.85
N ARG A 62 7.38 1.75 20.79
CA ARG A 62 8.23 1.62 21.99
C ARG A 62 7.88 0.32 22.74
N GLY A 63 8.75 -0.69 22.60
CA GLY A 63 8.47 -2.07 22.99
C GLY A 63 9.13 -3.13 22.10
N GLY A 64 9.64 -2.72 20.93
CA GLY A 64 10.38 -3.61 20.02
C GLY A 64 9.47 -4.46 19.13
N THR A 65 8.16 -4.28 19.21
CA THR A 65 7.18 -4.95 18.37
C THR A 65 6.61 -3.92 17.42
N MET A 66 6.88 -4.08 16.13
CA MET A 66 6.25 -3.31 15.07
C MET A 66 4.83 -3.85 14.91
N LEU A 67 3.85 -3.14 15.50
CA LEU A 67 2.46 -3.59 15.50
C LEU A 67 1.67 -2.94 14.36
N ASP A 68 1.83 -1.64 14.14
CA ASP A 68 1.08 -0.95 13.09
C ASP A 68 1.95 -0.75 11.84
N LEU A 69 1.62 -1.42 10.74
CA LEU A 69 2.39 -1.37 9.51
C LEU A 69 1.60 -0.67 8.41
N LEU A 70 2.24 0.33 7.80
CA LEU A 70 1.72 1.05 6.64
C LEU A 70 2.49 0.63 5.39
N TYR A 71 1.79 0.09 4.40
CA TYR A 71 2.32 -0.30 3.11
C TYR A 71 1.68 0.49 1.98
N ALA A 72 2.44 0.82 0.94
CA ALA A 72 1.90 1.42 -0.28
C ALA A 72 2.49 0.76 -1.54
N ASN A 73 1.68 0.61 -2.58
CA ASN A 73 2.08 -0.07 -3.82
C ASN A 73 2.83 0.82 -4.84
N ARG A 74 3.14 2.06 -4.45
CA ARG A 74 3.81 3.05 -5.29
C ARG A 74 4.74 3.89 -4.44
N ASP A 75 5.95 4.08 -4.96
CA ASP A 75 6.86 5.08 -4.45
C ASP A 75 6.20 6.46 -4.47
N ARG A 76 6.40 7.22 -3.39
CA ARG A 76 5.88 8.58 -3.21
C ARG A 76 4.36 8.72 -3.23
N LEU A 77 3.61 7.62 -3.17
CA LEU A 77 2.15 7.68 -2.96
C LEU A 77 1.82 8.12 -1.55
N VAL A 78 2.65 7.74 -0.59
CA VAL A 78 2.54 8.10 0.82
C VAL A 78 3.83 8.81 1.24
N GLY A 79 3.70 9.83 2.08
CA GLY A 79 4.83 10.43 2.78
C GLY A 79 4.37 11.18 4.03
N ASP A 80 5.30 11.90 4.66
CA ASP A 80 5.07 12.56 5.95
C ASP A 80 4.45 11.62 7.00
N VAL A 81 4.91 10.37 7.05
CA VAL A 81 4.36 9.37 7.97
C VAL A 81 4.85 9.67 9.38
N VAL A 82 3.90 9.89 10.29
CA VAL A 82 4.15 10.22 11.69
C VAL A 82 3.24 9.39 12.58
N VAL A 83 3.78 8.87 13.68
CA VAL A 83 2.96 8.26 14.74
C VAL A 83 2.42 9.38 15.63
N GLY A 84 1.15 9.75 15.43
CA GLY A 84 0.48 10.89 16.05
C GLY A 84 0.05 10.65 17.50
N GLY A 85 -0.06 9.39 17.95
CA GLY A 85 -0.43 9.07 19.33
C GLY A 85 -0.75 7.60 19.58
N ARG A 86 -1.09 7.27 20.84
CA ARG A 86 -1.45 5.92 21.27
C ARG A 86 -2.90 5.84 21.73
N LEU A 87 -3.60 4.82 21.24
CA LEU A 87 -4.87 4.34 21.78
C LEU A 87 -4.60 3.17 22.75
N GLU A 88 -5.64 2.69 23.43
CA GLU A 88 -5.52 1.56 24.37
C GLU A 88 -5.09 0.26 23.67
N HIS A 89 -5.44 0.10 22.39
CA HIS A 89 -5.20 -1.13 21.61
C HIS A 89 -4.62 -0.85 20.21
N GLY A 90 -3.94 0.29 20.00
CA GLY A 90 -3.32 0.60 18.70
C GLY A 90 -2.65 1.98 18.67
N GLU A 91 -1.98 2.31 17.59
CA GLU A 91 -1.39 3.64 17.36
C GLU A 91 -2.16 4.42 16.31
N ILE A 92 -2.08 5.75 16.40
CA ILE A 92 -2.62 6.65 15.38
C ILE A 92 -1.48 6.98 14.43
N ILE A 93 -1.62 6.62 13.16
CA ILE A 93 -0.67 6.96 12.10
C ILE A 93 -1.25 8.10 11.26
N GLU A 94 -0.53 9.20 11.20
CA GLU A 94 -0.79 10.33 10.31
C GLU A 94 0.12 10.23 9.09
N PHE A 95 -0.43 10.41 7.90
CA PHE A 95 0.34 10.38 6.65
C PHE A 95 -0.32 11.21 5.55
N SER A 96 0.48 11.72 4.64
CA SER A 96 0.06 12.40 3.43
C SER A 96 -0.12 11.39 2.28
N ILE A 97 -1.27 11.43 1.60
CA ILE A 97 -1.46 10.70 0.33
C ILE A 97 -1.24 11.66 -0.83
N PHE A 98 -0.23 11.40 -1.65
CA PHE A 98 0.07 12.16 -2.85
C PHE A 98 -0.62 11.52 -4.06
N GLY A 99 -1.65 12.18 -4.58
CA GLY A 99 -2.34 11.77 -5.79
C GLY A 99 -1.77 12.48 -7.02
N GLU A 100 -1.48 11.72 -8.07
CA GLU A 100 -1.34 12.30 -9.40
C GLU A 100 -2.75 12.65 -9.90
N ILE A 101 -3.05 13.93 -10.12
CA ILE A 101 -4.32 14.34 -10.74
C ILE A 101 -4.32 13.81 -12.17
N ARG A 102 -4.88 12.62 -12.38
CA ARG A 102 -5.26 12.15 -13.71
C ARG A 102 -6.36 13.04 -14.22
N ARG A 103 -6.00 14.18 -14.83
CA ARG A 103 -6.90 14.93 -15.70
C ARG A 103 -7.33 13.95 -16.78
N LYS A 104 -8.54 13.42 -16.64
CA LYS A 104 -9.24 12.77 -17.74
C LYS A 104 -9.36 13.84 -18.81
N ILE A 105 -8.51 13.79 -19.83
CA ILE A 105 -8.71 14.60 -21.02
C ILE A 105 -9.96 14.01 -21.65
N ASN A 106 -11.13 14.55 -21.28
CA ASN A 106 -12.29 14.45 -22.16
C ASN A 106 -11.85 15.14 -23.44
N LYS A 107 -11.46 14.35 -24.45
CA LYS A 107 -11.47 14.85 -25.82
C LYS A 107 -12.94 15.20 -26.07
N ASN A 108 -13.30 16.47 -25.87
CA ASN A 108 -14.55 17.00 -26.38
C ASN A 108 -14.49 16.80 -27.89
N LEU A 109 -15.15 15.74 -28.37
CA LEU A 109 -15.43 15.60 -29.79
C LEU A 109 -16.39 16.73 -30.13
N GLN A 110 -15.85 17.80 -30.69
CA GLN A 110 -16.66 18.84 -31.30
C GLN A 110 -17.34 18.22 -32.53
N TRP A 111 -18.67 18.13 -32.48
CA TRP A 111 -19.47 17.83 -33.67
C TRP A 111 -19.24 18.94 -34.70
N ILE A 112 -18.69 18.58 -35.87
CA ILE A 112 -18.62 19.46 -37.05
C ILE A 112 -19.57 18.86 -38.10
N PRO A 113 -20.50 19.63 -38.69
CA PRO A 113 -21.60 19.06 -39.50
C PRO A 113 -21.22 18.48 -40.87
N GLU A 114 -19.94 18.22 -41.18
CA GLU A 114 -19.53 17.81 -42.53
C GLU A 114 -18.39 16.77 -42.56
N GLY A 115 -18.71 15.52 -42.18
CA GLY A 115 -18.41 14.33 -43.01
C GLY A 115 -16.98 13.92 -43.37
N ARG A 116 -15.87 14.44 -42.81
CA ARG A 116 -14.52 13.85 -43.02
C ARG A 116 -13.63 13.87 -41.77
N LEU A 117 -13.18 12.69 -41.36
CA LEU A 117 -12.19 12.48 -40.30
C LEU A 117 -10.77 12.44 -40.90
N TRP A 118 -9.82 13.14 -40.28
CA TRP A 118 -8.38 12.95 -40.51
C TRP A 118 -7.72 12.59 -39.17
N PRO A 119 -6.67 11.74 -39.16
CA PRO A 119 -6.01 11.33 -37.94
C PRO A 119 -4.97 12.37 -37.50
N ILE A 120 -4.99 12.75 -36.23
CA ILE A 120 -3.80 13.29 -35.57
C ILE A 120 -2.95 12.13 -35.09
#